data_AF-A0A1G0XQ79-F1
#
_entry.id   AF-A0A1G0XQ79-F1
#
_cell.length_a   1.000
_cell.length_b   1.000
_cell.length_c   1.000
_cell.angle_alpha   90.00
_cell.angle_beta   90.00
_cell.angle_gamma   90.00
#
_symmetry.space_group_name_H-M   'P 1'
#
loop_
_entity.id
_entity.type
_entity.pdbx_description
1 polymer ?
#
loop_
_entity_poly.entity_id
_entity_poly.type
_entity_poly.pdbx_seq_one_letter_code
_entity_poly.pdbx_strand_id
1 'polypeptide(L)'
;MKLRRLKRIRIGEVIFTVKWDSKDDGGYFDYGEKTISIGIKGNTMRQFAVIVHEIKEILNINQYVRYTRPDTLKDYEFHYGHREHSAMCNDLAGILNEFIK
;
A
#
# COMPACT_ATOMS: atom_id res chain seq x y z
N MET A 1 -2.09 -15.08 12.70
CA MET A 1 -1.05 -14.24 12.06
C MET A 1 -0.66 -13.10 13.00
N LYS A 2 0.63 -12.77 13.11
CA LYS A 2 1.12 -11.59 13.84
C LYS A 2 1.76 -10.63 12.84
N LEU A 3 1.45 -9.34 12.95
CA LEU A 3 2.02 -8.32 12.08
C LEU A 3 3.25 -7.67 12.74
N ARG A 4 4.33 -7.54 11.97
CA ARG A 4 5.52 -6.79 12.31
C ARG A 4 5.30 -5.31 12.00
N ARG A 5 5.52 -4.46 13.00
CA ARG A 5 5.41 -3.00 12.85
C ARG A 5 6.69 -2.38 12.32
N LEU A 6 6.83 -2.36 11.00
CA LEU A 6 7.95 -1.74 10.30
C LEU A 6 8.00 -0.23 10.54
N LYS A 7 9.19 0.36 10.65
CA LYS A 7 9.36 1.83 10.66
C LYS A 7 9.61 2.39 9.27
N ARG A 8 10.17 1.58 8.38
CA ARG A 8 10.49 1.91 6.99
C ARG A 8 10.30 0.68 6.14
N ILE A 9 9.97 0.89 4.86
CA ILE A 9 9.86 -0.17 3.86
C ILE A 9 10.33 0.34 2.51
N ARG A 10 10.98 -0.52 1.72
CA ARG A 10 11.37 -0.20 0.35
C ARG A 10 10.32 -0.78 -0.60
N ILE A 11 9.82 0.04 -1.53
CA ILE A 11 8.86 -0.36 -2.55
C ILE A 11 9.39 0.15 -3.89
N GLY A 12 9.92 -0.75 -4.73
CA GLY A 12 10.75 -0.36 -5.86
C GLY A 12 11.99 0.42 -5.40
N GLU A 13 12.24 1.57 -6.02
CA GLU A 13 13.38 2.45 -5.71
C GLU A 13 13.12 3.42 -4.55
N VAL A 14 11.89 3.48 -4.03
CA VAL A 14 11.51 4.47 -3.00
C VAL A 14 11.48 3.80 -1.62
N ILE A 15 12.07 4.48 -0.63
CA ILE A 15 11.99 4.08 0.78
C ILE A 15 10.96 4.94 1.48
N PHE A 16 9.88 4.32 1.93
CA PHE A 16 8.80 4.96 2.67
C PHE A 16 9.04 4.88 4.18
N THR A 17 8.63 5.92 4.90
CA THR A 17 8.46 5.87 6.35
C THR A 17 7.07 5.36 6.67
N VAL A 18 6.98 4.35 7.53
CA VAL A 18 5.71 3.73 7.94
C VAL A 18 5.30 4.28 9.31
N LYS A 19 4.15 4.95 9.35
CA LYS A 19 3.52 5.47 10.57
C LYS A 19 2.36 4.55 10.94
N TRP A 20 2.27 4.20 12.23
CA TRP A 20 1.20 3.35 12.75
C TRP A 20 0.25 4.22 13.58
N ASP A 21 -0.96 4.45 13.08
CA ASP A 21 -1.94 5.34 13.70
C ASP A 21 -2.93 4.55 14.58
N SER A 22 -2.91 4.81 15.89
CA SER A 22 -3.78 4.14 16.85
C SER A 22 -5.22 4.64 16.85
N LYS A 23 -5.51 5.75 16.18
CA LYS A 23 -6.82 6.40 16.18
C LYS A 23 -7.66 6.06 14.96
N ASP A 24 -7.02 5.57 13.89
CA ASP A 24 -7.63 5.29 12.59
C ASP A 24 -7.69 3.78 12.28
N ASP A 25 -8.69 3.36 11.49
CA ASP A 25 -8.87 1.99 10.97
C ASP A 25 -8.72 1.90 9.43
N GLY A 26 -8.38 3.03 8.79
CA GLY A 26 -8.00 3.15 7.39
C GLY A 26 -6.48 3.24 7.17
N GLY A 27 -6.12 3.61 5.94
CA GLY A 27 -4.74 3.89 5.57
C GLY A 27 -4.70 5.02 4.54
N TYR A 28 -3.52 5.59 4.38
CA TYR A 28 -3.20 6.44 3.25
C TYR A 28 -1.69 6.41 3.02
N PHE A 29 -1.27 6.83 1.84
CA PHE A 29 0.13 7.15 1.58
C PHE A 29 0.26 8.49 0.88
N ASP A 30 1.41 9.11 1.10
CA ASP A 30 1.86 10.30 0.38
C ASP A 30 3.18 9.96 -0.31
N TYR A 31 3.15 9.99 -1.64
CA TYR A 31 4.32 9.66 -2.46
C TYR A 31 5.37 10.78 -2.45
N GLY A 32 4.94 12.04 -2.32
CA GLY A 32 5.84 13.20 -2.23
C GLY A 32 6.61 13.22 -0.92
N GLU A 33 5.89 13.03 0.19
CA GLU A 33 6.48 12.94 1.53
C GLU A 33 7.12 11.57 1.83
N LYS A 34 6.93 10.59 0.94
CA LYS A 34 7.41 9.20 1.09
C LYS A 34 6.96 8.61 2.43
N THR A 35 5.67 8.74 2.73
CA THR A 35 5.07 8.21 3.96
C THR A 35 3.90 7.29 3.68
N ILE A 36 3.74 6.28 4.53
CA ILE A 36 2.58 5.39 4.56
C ILE A 36 2.04 5.43 5.98
N SER A 37 0.76 5.75 6.13
CA SER A 37 0.04 5.68 7.39
C SER A 37 -0.85 4.45 7.40
N ILE A 38 -0.70 3.61 8.42
CA ILE A 38 -1.48 2.40 8.62
C ILE A 38 -2.25 2.52 9.93
N GLY A 39 -3.57 2.54 9.84
CA GLY A 39 -4.46 2.46 10.98
C GLY A 39 -4.36 1.11 11.68
N ILE A 40 -4.25 1.13 13.01
CA ILE A 40 -4.22 -0.06 13.86
C ILE A 40 -5.48 -0.25 14.70
N LYS A 41 -6.49 0.60 14.50
CA LYS A 41 -7.82 0.37 15.08
C LYS A 41 -8.48 -0.79 14.34
N GLY A 42 -9.02 -1.75 15.07
CA GLY A 42 -9.61 -2.97 14.51
C GLY A 42 -8.75 -4.22 14.64
N ASN A 43 -9.24 -5.34 14.11
CA ASN A 43 -8.59 -6.64 14.23
C ASN A 43 -7.39 -6.77 13.26
N THR A 44 -6.52 -7.76 13.51
CA THR A 44 -5.31 -8.00 12.70
C THR A 44 -5.60 -8.22 11.22
N MET A 45 -6.75 -8.81 10.87
CA MET A 45 -7.12 -9.02 9.46
C MET A 45 -7.45 -7.71 8.77
N ARG A 46 -8.16 -6.80 9.44
CA ARG A 46 -8.43 -5.45 8.96
C ARG A 46 -7.14 -4.66 8.77
N GLN A 47 -6.24 -4.71 9.75
CA GLN A 47 -4.93 -4.07 9.66
C GLN A 47 -4.13 -4.59 8.46
N PHE A 48 -4.15 -5.91 8.23
CA PHE A 48 -3.48 -6.51 7.08
C PHE A 48 -4.13 -6.09 5.76
N ALA A 49 -5.46 -6.02 5.68
CA ALA A 49 -6.16 -5.54 4.51
C ALA A 49 -5.80 -4.09 4.15
N VAL A 50 -5.64 -3.21 5.15
CA VAL A 50 -5.14 -1.85 4.94
C VAL A 50 -3.73 -1.87 4.37
N ILE A 51 -2.80 -2.65 4.96
CA ILE A 51 -1.44 -2.79 4.42
C ILE A 51 -1.47 -3.26 2.96
N VAL A 52 -2.26 -4.29 2.64
CA VAL A 52 -2.41 -4.80 1.26
C VAL A 52 -2.89 -3.70 0.33
N HIS A 53 -3.91 -2.93 0.74
CA HIS A 53 -4.48 -1.84 -0.05
C HIS A 53 -3.44 -0.76 -0.35
N GLU A 54 -2.81 -0.18 0.67
CA GLU A 54 -1.85 0.92 0.48
C GLU A 54 -0.65 0.49 -0.37
N ILE A 55 -0.09 -0.69 -0.11
CA ILE A 55 1.08 -1.19 -0.85
C ILE A 55 0.72 -1.49 -2.30
N LYS A 56 -0.45 -2.12 -2.55
CA LYS A 56 -0.95 -2.37 -3.90
C LYS A 56 -1.04 -1.06 -4.68
N GLU A 57 -1.61 -0.01 -4.10
CA GLU A 57 -1.79 1.26 -4.81
C GLU A 57 -0.46 1.95 -5.14
N ILE A 58 0.54 1.88 -4.25
CA ILE A 58 1.89 2.38 -4.51
C ILE A 58 2.53 1.61 -5.69
N LEU A 59 2.39 0.28 -5.73
CA LEU A 59 2.88 -0.53 -6.86
C LEU A 59 2.19 -0.16 -8.17
N ASN A 60 0.88 0.11 -8.14
CA ASN A 60 0.15 0.57 -9.33
C ASN A 60 0.63 1.94 -9.83
N ILE A 61 1.08 2.84 -8.94
CA ILE A 61 1.75 4.09 -9.35
C ILE A 61 3.08 3.78 -10.01
N ASN A 62 3.91 2.92 -9.40
CA ASN A 62 5.22 2.57 -9.93
C ASN A 62 5.13 1.93 -11.32
N GLN A 63 4.03 1.24 -11.61
CA GLN A 63 3.73 0.66 -12.92
C GLN A 63 3.06 1.63 -13.90
N TYR A 64 2.77 2.87 -13.49
CA TYR A 64 2.05 3.87 -14.27
C TYR A 64 0.64 3.44 -14.71
N VAL A 65 -0.05 2.65 -13.88
CA VAL A 65 -1.38 2.09 -14.19
C VAL A 65 -2.52 2.69 -13.34
N ARG A 66 -2.21 3.63 -12.43
CA ARG A 66 -3.19 4.36 -11.61
C ARG A 66 -3.40 5.77 -12.17
N TYR A 67 -4.66 6.10 -12.49
CA TYR A 67 -5.06 7.36 -13.09
C TYR A 67 -6.09 8.06 -12.22
N THR A 68 -6.02 9.39 -12.11
CA THR A 68 -7.07 10.17 -11.46
C THR A 68 -8.32 10.15 -12.32
N ARG A 69 -9.49 9.97 -11.72
CA ARG A 69 -10.75 10.04 -12.45
C ARG A 69 -11.06 11.48 -12.88
N PRO A 70 -11.59 11.71 -14.09
CA PRO A 70 -11.86 13.07 -14.57
C PRO A 70 -13.02 13.76 -13.84
N ASP A 71 -13.92 12.99 -13.22
CA ASP A 71 -15.11 13.47 -12.51
C ASP A 71 -14.87 13.74 -11.01
N THR A 72 -13.73 13.34 -10.45
CA THR A 72 -13.43 13.53 -9.02
C THR A 72 -11.93 13.54 -8.73
N LEU A 73 -11.53 14.40 -7.78
CA LEU A 73 -10.13 14.48 -7.32
C LEU A 73 -9.76 13.44 -6.26
N LYS A 74 -10.73 12.64 -5.80
CA LYS A 74 -10.55 11.72 -4.66
C LYS A 74 -10.50 10.24 -5.04
N ASP A 75 -10.90 9.91 -6.27
CA ASP A 75 -10.93 8.51 -6.73
C ASP A 75 -9.97 8.29 -7.90
N TYR A 76 -9.61 7.02 -8.07
CA TYR A 76 -8.64 6.58 -9.06
C TYR A 76 -9.20 5.41 -9.86
N GLU A 77 -8.79 5.34 -11.12
CA GLU A 77 -8.97 4.20 -11.99
C GLU A 77 -7.65 3.45 -12.15
N PHE A 78 -7.75 2.12 -12.26
CA PHE A 78 -6.59 1.25 -12.47
C PHE A 78 -6.72 0.53 -13.80
N HIS A 79 -5.84 0.81 -14.75
CA HIS A 79 -5.89 0.24 -16.10
C HIS A 79 -4.63 -0.59 -16.34
N TYR A 80 -4.76 -1.90 -16.29
CA TYR A 80 -3.64 -2.81 -16.48
C TYR A 80 -4.10 -4.18 -17.03
N GLY A 81 -3.22 -4.83 -17.79
CA GLY A 81 -3.45 -6.17 -18.32
C GLY A 81 -3.00 -7.26 -17.36
N HIS A 82 -3.15 -8.51 -17.80
CA HIS A 82 -2.73 -9.65 -16.98
C HIS A 82 -1.23 -9.63 -16.65
N ARG A 83 -0.39 -9.15 -17.57
CA ARG A 83 1.06 -9.09 -17.38
C ARG A 83 1.43 -8.17 -16.22
N GLU A 84 0.90 -6.95 -16.22
CA GLU A 84 1.13 -5.96 -15.18
C GLU A 84 0.55 -6.43 -13.84
N HIS A 85 -0.64 -7.04 -13.86
CA HIS A 85 -1.26 -7.64 -12.68
C HIS A 85 -0.39 -8.72 -12.05
N SER A 86 0.10 -9.67 -12.84
CA SER A 86 0.95 -10.76 -12.36
C SER A 86 2.25 -10.22 -11.76
N ALA A 87 2.88 -9.23 -12.40
CA ALA A 87 4.08 -8.58 -11.87
C ALA A 87 3.78 -7.89 -10.52
N MET A 88 2.69 -7.11 -10.44
CA MET A 88 2.26 -6.44 -9.22
C MET A 88 2.01 -7.44 -8.07
N CYS A 89 1.35 -8.57 -8.35
CA CYS A 89 1.08 -9.60 -7.36
C CYS A 89 2.36 -10.24 -6.81
N ASN A 90 3.37 -10.45 -7.66
CA ASN A 90 4.66 -10.99 -7.23
C ASN A 90 5.41 -10.00 -6.32
N ASP A 91 5.49 -8.73 -6.72
CA ASP A 91 6.14 -7.69 -5.92
C ASP A 91 5.40 -7.48 -4.59
N LEU A 92 4.07 -7.45 -4.63
CA LEU A 92 3.22 -7.32 -3.46
C LEU A 92 3.46 -8.47 -2.48
N ALA A 93 3.50 -9.72 -2.94
CA ALA A 93 3.76 -10.87 -2.08
C ALA A 93 5.12 -10.76 -1.37
N GLY A 94 6.16 -10.34 -2.10
CA GLY A 94 7.49 -10.09 -1.53
C GLY A 94 7.49 -9.03 -0.43
N ILE A 95 6.83 -7.90 -0.69
CA ILE A 95 6.74 -6.78 0.27
C ILE A 95 5.89 -7.16 1.49
N LEU A 96 4.77 -7.83 1.30
CA LEU A 96 3.88 -8.26 2.39
C LEU A 96 4.58 -9.24 3.34
N ASN A 97 5.51 -10.05 2.84
CA ASN A 97 6.30 -10.96 3.66
C ASN A 97 7.11 -10.21 4.74
N GLU A 98 7.49 -8.94 4.52
CA GLU A 98 8.19 -8.14 5.54
C GLU A 98 7.30 -7.76 6.73
N PHE A 99 5.98 -7.72 6.54
CA PHE A 99 5.00 -7.41 7.58
C PHE A 99 4.55 -8.64 8.36
N ILE A 100 4.84 -9.85 7.90
CA ILE A 100 4.45 -11.09 8.58
C ILE A 100 5.59 -11.52 9.50
N LYS A 101 5.25 -11.89 10.74
CA LYS A 101 6.20 -12.42 11.72
C LYS A 101 6.15 -13.94 11.79
#